data_AF-A0A368DNK4-F1
#
_entry.id   AF-A0A368DNK4-F1
#
_cell.length_a   1.000
_cell.length_b   1.000
_cell.length_c   1.000
_cell.angle_alpha   90.00
_cell.angle_beta   90.00
_cell.angle_gamma   90.00
#
_symmetry.space_group_name_H-M   'P 1'
#
loop_
_entity.id
_entity.type
_entity.pdbx_description
1 polymer ?
#
loop_
_entity_poly.entity_id
_entity_poly.type
_entity_poly.pdbx_seq_one_letter_code
_entity_poly.pdbx_strand_id
1 'polypeptide(L)'
;MKTKNDPLKTGILNGIRVLDLSRMLSGPYATMLLADHGAEVIKVENAEGDSSRRSGPFKDTDKKKEWSGYFISLNRNKRSICLNLKKKNDVDFLKKLIEEVDVLVENFRPGVMERLGLSFDEVLKINPKIVYGSISGFGSNMFGESPYKNWPSYDVVAQAMGGLISLTGYDEDTPLKVGPGIADIFSGALLSFGLLASILKTKATGKGQLVEVAMYDAIVSMCERAIYQYDFNGVIPKPEGNGHPLLAPFGIYKAKDGFVAIGIVENSYWEVFKKIMNLADLNNDLKYGTIALRAENRNELNKKINIWTREFSKKELGELLGGKIPFGPVNTVKEIFEDPHISNRNMILEIEQPFDKEKIWKVAGNPIKFKGFDSLSSTPPILGEHKSYYATNVKSNVLKQPNFFQPQKSEYRCVVIFNIKDNKAFQFYSNSFTWLNSKETHLICGLNKREIKPIENLLKTVTFCFSALNTEKEEHKGDIEFLNLKLSNKNISEISFINTGDEILLSTIA
;
A
#
# COMPACT_ATOMS: atom_id res chain seq x y z
N MET A 1 -7.82 -23.04 -8.67
CA MET A 1 -9.20 -22.51 -8.74
C MET A 1 -9.16 -21.02 -9.04
N LYS A 2 -9.54 -20.61 -10.26
CA LYS A 2 -9.81 -19.21 -10.60
C LYS A 2 -11.28 -18.95 -10.26
N THR A 3 -11.60 -18.58 -9.03
CA THR A 3 -12.99 -18.29 -8.66
C THR A 3 -13.39 -16.90 -9.15
N LYS A 4 -14.62 -16.76 -9.65
CA LYS A 4 -15.23 -15.49 -10.09
C LYS A 4 -15.37 -14.44 -8.95
N ASN A 5 -15.03 -14.81 -7.70
CA ASN A 5 -15.19 -14.01 -6.49
C ASN A 5 -13.85 -13.84 -5.74
N ASP A 6 -12.76 -13.47 -6.42
CA ASP A 6 -11.54 -13.05 -5.70
C ASP A 6 -11.75 -11.59 -5.24
N PRO A 7 -11.92 -11.33 -3.92
CA PRO A 7 -12.19 -9.98 -3.41
C PRO A 7 -11.09 -8.97 -3.75
N LEU A 8 -9.88 -9.45 -4.09
CA LEU A 8 -8.80 -8.58 -4.58
C LEU A 8 -9.15 -7.86 -5.91
N LYS A 9 -10.13 -8.36 -6.67
CA LYS A 9 -10.50 -7.80 -7.98
C LYS A 9 -11.35 -6.53 -7.92
N THR A 10 -11.85 -6.15 -6.74
CA THR A 10 -12.76 -5.02 -6.57
C THR A 10 -12.15 -3.84 -5.83
N GLY A 11 -10.90 -3.94 -5.34
CA GLY A 11 -10.24 -2.85 -4.61
C GLY A 11 -9.61 -1.80 -5.52
N ILE A 12 -9.42 -0.59 -4.98
CA ILE A 12 -8.82 0.55 -5.69
C ILE A 12 -7.36 0.31 -6.11
N LEU A 13 -6.66 -0.61 -5.45
CA LEU A 13 -5.30 -1.06 -5.80
C LEU A 13 -5.29 -2.40 -6.54
N ASN A 14 -6.42 -2.83 -7.12
CA ASN A 14 -6.49 -4.02 -7.96
C ASN A 14 -5.45 -3.95 -9.08
N GLY A 15 -4.77 -5.07 -9.30
CA GLY A 15 -3.69 -5.20 -10.29
C GLY A 15 -2.30 -4.81 -9.77
N ILE A 16 -2.18 -4.29 -8.55
CA ILE A 16 -0.88 -4.12 -7.89
C ILE A 16 -0.51 -5.40 -7.14
N ARG A 17 0.69 -5.93 -7.39
CA ARG A 17 1.25 -7.10 -6.70
C ARG A 17 2.42 -6.70 -5.83
N VAL A 18 2.39 -7.11 -4.56
CA VAL A 18 3.38 -6.76 -3.54
C VAL A 18 3.99 -8.03 -2.96
N LEU A 19 5.31 -8.08 -2.91
CA LEU A 19 6.06 -9.12 -2.22
C LEU A 19 6.50 -8.60 -0.85
N ASP A 20 5.93 -9.15 0.22
CA ASP A 20 6.11 -8.70 1.60
C ASP A 20 7.05 -9.65 2.35
N LEU A 21 8.33 -9.27 2.47
CA LEU A 21 9.34 -9.98 3.28
C LEU A 21 9.39 -9.47 4.73
N SER A 22 8.53 -8.50 5.07
CA SER A 22 8.60 -7.80 6.34
C SER A 22 8.01 -8.61 7.50
N ARG A 23 8.37 -8.20 8.72
CA ARG A 23 8.04 -8.89 9.96
C ARG A 23 7.56 -7.93 11.05
N MET A 24 6.87 -8.49 12.05
CA MET A 24 6.39 -7.74 13.23
C MET A 24 5.35 -6.66 12.88
N LEU A 25 5.69 -5.37 12.97
CA LEU A 25 4.69 -4.27 12.92
C LEU A 25 4.87 -3.31 11.75
N SER A 26 5.99 -2.58 11.66
CA SER A 26 6.18 -1.48 10.69
C SER A 26 5.93 -1.86 9.23
N GLY A 27 6.69 -2.82 8.71
CA GLY A 27 6.48 -3.30 7.34
C GLY A 27 5.12 -3.99 7.13
N PRO A 28 4.68 -4.90 8.03
CA PRO A 28 3.37 -5.53 7.89
C PRO A 28 2.21 -4.55 7.91
N TYR A 29 2.30 -3.44 8.67
CA TYR A 29 1.31 -2.37 8.68
C TYR A 29 1.26 -1.64 7.33
N ALA A 30 2.42 -1.31 6.75
CA ALA A 30 2.50 -0.68 5.43
C ALA A 30 1.82 -1.53 4.34
N THR A 31 2.14 -2.84 4.31
CA THR A 31 1.59 -3.76 3.31
C THR A 31 0.13 -4.14 3.59
N MET A 32 -0.30 -4.14 4.85
CA MET A 32 -1.71 -4.29 5.23
C MET A 32 -2.57 -3.17 4.65
N LEU A 33 -2.11 -1.91 4.73
CA LEU A 33 -2.84 -0.78 4.14
C LEU A 33 -3.04 -0.92 2.63
N LEU A 34 -2.06 -1.52 1.94
CA LEU A 34 -2.19 -1.84 0.50
C LEU A 34 -3.16 -3.01 0.27
N ALA A 35 -3.05 -4.08 1.06
CA ALA A 35 -3.90 -5.26 0.96
C ALA A 35 -5.38 -4.94 1.23
N ASP A 36 -5.66 -4.11 2.25
CA ASP A 36 -7.01 -3.61 2.57
C ASP A 36 -7.68 -2.90 1.40
N HIS A 37 -6.88 -2.31 0.51
CA HIS A 37 -7.35 -1.59 -0.67
C HIS A 37 -7.25 -2.41 -1.96
N GLY A 38 -6.99 -3.72 -1.87
CA GLY A 38 -7.06 -4.67 -2.98
C GLY A 38 -5.75 -4.99 -3.68
N ALA A 39 -4.60 -4.55 -3.17
CA ALA A 39 -3.32 -5.04 -3.68
C ALA A 39 -3.15 -6.54 -3.34
N GLU A 40 -2.62 -7.33 -4.27
CA GLU A 40 -2.24 -8.72 -4.00
C GLU A 40 -0.94 -8.73 -3.20
N VAL A 41 -1.04 -8.92 -1.89
CA VAL A 41 0.13 -8.95 -1.00
C VAL A 41 0.54 -10.39 -0.69
N ILE A 42 1.74 -10.77 -1.14
CA ILE A 42 2.35 -12.08 -0.96
C ILE A 42 3.38 -12.01 0.17
N LYS A 43 2.98 -12.43 1.37
CA LYS A 43 3.86 -12.50 2.53
C LYS A 43 4.80 -13.71 2.42
N VAL A 44 6.09 -13.44 2.47
CA VAL A 44 7.16 -14.43 2.47
C VAL A 44 7.59 -14.69 3.91
N GLU A 45 7.45 -15.93 4.35
CA GLU A 45 7.75 -16.33 5.72
C GLU A 45 8.74 -17.48 5.75
N ASN A 46 9.45 -17.66 6.86
CA ASN A 46 10.26 -18.87 7.08
C ASN A 46 9.36 -20.04 7.55
N ALA A 47 9.96 -21.20 7.79
CA ALA A 47 9.23 -22.39 8.25
C ALA A 47 8.50 -22.20 9.60
N GLU A 48 8.96 -21.25 10.42
CA GLU A 48 8.33 -20.92 11.70
C GLU A 48 7.26 -19.83 11.55
N GLY A 49 7.18 -19.15 10.41
CA GLY A 49 6.33 -17.98 10.24
C GLY A 49 6.89 -16.71 10.88
N ASP A 50 6.19 -15.60 10.62
CA ASP A 50 6.40 -14.34 11.32
C ASP A 50 6.28 -14.53 12.85
N SER A 51 7.18 -13.92 13.61
CA SER A 51 7.17 -13.97 15.09
C SER A 51 5.90 -13.37 15.69
N SER A 52 5.21 -12.47 14.98
CA SER A 52 3.88 -11.99 15.39
C SER A 52 2.88 -13.13 15.55
N ARG A 53 2.95 -14.23 14.77
CA ARG A 53 2.04 -15.40 14.89
C ARG A 53 2.02 -16.01 16.29
N ARG A 54 3.16 -15.96 17.00
CA ARG A 54 3.34 -16.50 18.36
C ARG A 54 3.26 -15.44 19.45
N SER A 55 3.12 -14.18 19.08
CA SER A 55 3.07 -13.04 20.00
C SER A 55 1.62 -12.77 20.36
N GLY A 56 1.14 -13.34 21.46
CA GLY A 56 -0.25 -13.24 21.92
C GLY A 56 -0.76 -11.80 22.13
N PRO A 57 -2.02 -11.63 22.57
CA PRO A 57 -2.91 -12.66 23.13
C PRO A 57 -3.52 -13.59 22.08
N PHE A 58 -4.06 -14.71 22.54
CA PHE A 58 -4.82 -15.69 21.74
C PHE A 58 -6.23 -15.79 22.28
N LYS A 59 -7.23 -16.00 21.41
CA LYS A 59 -8.59 -16.32 21.86
C LYS A 59 -8.62 -17.73 22.44
N ASP A 60 -9.46 -17.98 23.43
CA ASP A 60 -9.65 -19.34 23.99
C ASP A 60 -10.13 -20.36 22.96
N THR A 61 -10.71 -19.89 21.84
CA THR A 61 -11.14 -20.72 20.72
C THR A 61 -9.98 -21.19 19.85
N ASP A 62 -8.84 -20.50 19.87
CA ASP A 62 -7.61 -20.89 19.19
C ASP A 62 -6.77 -21.83 20.08
N LYS A 63 -7.21 -23.09 20.18
CA LYS A 63 -6.56 -24.10 21.03
C LYS A 63 -5.11 -24.39 20.63
N LYS A 64 -4.77 -24.19 19.36
CA LYS A 64 -3.41 -24.43 18.83
C LYS A 64 -2.49 -23.22 18.98
N LYS A 65 -3.03 -22.04 19.36
CA LYS A 65 -2.29 -20.77 19.48
C LYS A 65 -1.56 -20.41 18.18
N GLU A 66 -2.24 -20.59 17.06
CA GLU A 66 -1.72 -20.29 15.71
C GLU A 66 -2.10 -18.87 15.24
N TRP A 67 -3.06 -18.23 15.92
CA TRP A 67 -3.74 -17.00 15.52
C TRP A 67 -3.67 -15.97 16.65
N SER A 68 -2.51 -15.38 16.84
CA SER A 68 -2.36 -14.27 17.76
C SER A 68 -3.11 -13.03 17.28
N GLY A 69 -3.62 -12.24 18.23
CA GLY A 69 -4.23 -10.94 17.93
C GLY A 69 -3.28 -10.01 17.15
N TYR A 70 -1.98 -10.11 17.40
CA TYR A 70 -0.95 -9.34 16.71
C TYR A 70 -0.88 -9.72 15.22
N PHE A 71 -0.79 -11.02 14.90
CA PHE A 71 -0.75 -11.46 13.52
C PHE A 71 -2.05 -11.17 12.78
N ILE A 72 -3.20 -11.42 13.43
CA ILE A 72 -4.52 -11.18 12.85
C ILE A 72 -4.69 -9.70 12.48
N SER A 73 -4.28 -8.80 13.37
CA SER A 73 -4.46 -7.36 13.20
C SER A 73 -3.69 -6.77 12.01
N LEU A 74 -2.66 -7.46 11.49
CA LEU A 74 -1.71 -6.89 10.51
C LEU A 74 -1.60 -7.68 9.21
N ASN A 75 -2.15 -8.89 9.14
CA ASN A 75 -1.94 -9.77 7.99
C ASN A 75 -3.24 -10.24 7.34
N ARG A 76 -4.37 -9.60 7.66
CA ARG A 76 -5.62 -9.73 6.90
C ARG A 76 -5.39 -9.40 5.42
N ASN A 77 -6.20 -10.00 4.54
CA ASN A 77 -6.14 -9.84 3.08
C ASN A 77 -4.85 -10.33 2.38
N LYS A 78 -3.82 -10.77 3.12
CA LYS A 78 -2.56 -11.24 2.55
C LYS A 78 -2.64 -12.70 2.11
N ARG A 79 -1.72 -13.09 1.24
CA ARG A 79 -1.39 -14.48 0.90
C ARG A 79 -0.06 -14.84 1.57
N SER A 80 0.16 -16.11 1.89
CA SER A 80 1.38 -16.57 2.58
C SER A 80 2.10 -17.67 1.81
N ILE A 81 3.42 -17.53 1.67
CA ILE A 81 4.32 -18.57 1.16
C ILE A 81 5.47 -18.79 2.15
N CYS A 82 5.91 -20.05 2.29
CA CYS A 82 7.05 -20.40 3.15
C CYS A 82 8.30 -20.67 2.32
N LEU A 83 9.34 -19.86 2.53
CA LEU A 83 10.65 -20.00 1.89
C LEU A 83 11.77 -19.99 2.93
N ASN A 84 12.75 -20.88 2.76
CA ASN A 84 13.99 -20.81 3.51
C ASN A 84 15.03 -20.06 2.68
N LEU A 85 15.18 -18.75 2.95
CA LEU A 85 16.09 -17.88 2.21
C LEU A 85 17.59 -18.21 2.40
N LYS A 86 17.92 -19.24 3.18
CA LYS A 86 19.28 -19.83 3.22
C LYS A 86 19.51 -20.87 2.12
N LYS A 87 18.45 -21.36 1.47
CA LYS A 87 18.51 -22.35 0.39
C LYS A 87 18.49 -21.64 -0.96
N LYS A 88 19.49 -21.92 -1.80
CA LYS A 88 19.59 -21.35 -3.15
C LYS A 88 18.30 -21.52 -3.97
N ASN A 89 17.69 -22.70 -3.96
CA ASN A 89 16.45 -22.95 -4.73
C ASN A 89 15.27 -22.07 -4.29
N ASP A 90 15.16 -21.77 -2.99
CA ASP A 90 14.10 -20.90 -2.48
C ASP A 90 14.38 -19.43 -2.81
N VAL A 91 15.65 -19.01 -2.80
CA VAL A 91 16.07 -17.68 -3.28
C VAL A 91 15.83 -17.53 -4.78
N ASP A 92 16.16 -18.56 -5.59
CA ASP A 92 15.90 -18.56 -7.02
C ASP A 92 14.39 -18.48 -7.32
N PHE A 93 13.56 -19.17 -6.54
CA PHE A 93 12.10 -19.05 -6.65
C PHE A 93 11.61 -17.64 -6.27
N LEU A 94 12.17 -17.04 -5.21
CA LEU A 94 11.86 -15.67 -4.83
C LEU A 94 12.25 -14.67 -5.93
N LYS A 95 13.41 -14.86 -6.57
CA LYS A 95 13.84 -14.03 -7.71
C LYS A 95 12.87 -14.11 -8.88
N LYS A 96 12.33 -15.29 -9.18
CA LYS A 96 11.26 -15.43 -10.19
C LYS A 96 9.97 -14.71 -9.81
N LEU A 97 9.62 -14.68 -8.52
CA LEU A 97 8.48 -13.88 -8.06
C LEU A 97 8.73 -12.38 -8.24
N ILE A 98 9.96 -11.91 -7.97
CA ILE A 98 10.37 -10.51 -8.14
C ILE A 98 10.17 -10.02 -9.58
N GLU A 99 10.34 -10.89 -10.59
CA GLU A 99 10.09 -10.56 -12.00
C GLU A 99 8.63 -10.20 -12.29
N GLU A 100 7.68 -10.63 -11.46
CA GLU A 100 6.25 -10.49 -11.72
C GLU A 100 5.49 -9.58 -10.74
N VAL A 101 6.17 -8.98 -9.76
CA VAL A 101 5.56 -8.06 -8.79
C VAL A 101 5.91 -6.61 -9.10
N ASP A 102 5.06 -5.69 -8.64
CA ASP A 102 5.27 -4.25 -8.78
C ASP A 102 6.08 -3.69 -7.61
N VAL A 103 5.93 -4.30 -6.44
CA VAL A 103 6.51 -3.81 -5.18
C VAL A 103 7.18 -4.95 -4.42
N LEU A 104 8.35 -4.68 -3.84
CA LEU A 104 8.96 -5.50 -2.80
C LEU A 104 9.04 -4.67 -1.52
N VAL A 105 8.66 -5.23 -0.37
CA VAL A 105 8.80 -4.59 0.95
C VAL A 105 9.58 -5.47 1.90
N GLU A 106 10.53 -4.88 2.62
CA GLU A 106 11.29 -5.54 3.68
C GLU A 106 11.56 -4.60 4.86
N ASN A 107 11.81 -5.18 6.04
CA ASN A 107 12.21 -4.43 7.23
C ASN A 107 13.28 -5.17 8.04
N PHE A 108 14.23 -5.79 7.33
CA PHE A 108 15.36 -6.43 7.97
C PHE A 108 16.39 -5.39 8.41
N ARG A 109 17.37 -5.84 9.20
CA ARG A 109 18.53 -4.99 9.48
C ARG A 109 19.30 -4.72 8.18
N PRO A 110 19.85 -3.50 8.00
CA PRO A 110 20.75 -3.21 6.88
C PRO A 110 21.83 -4.29 6.73
N GLY A 111 22.14 -4.68 5.49
CA GLY A 111 23.08 -5.75 5.19
C GLY A 111 22.45 -7.15 5.03
N VAL A 112 21.21 -7.38 5.49
CA VAL A 112 20.56 -8.71 5.36
C VAL A 112 20.22 -9.00 3.90
N MET A 113 19.60 -8.07 3.20
CA MET A 113 19.15 -8.27 1.81
C MET A 113 20.34 -8.38 0.84
N GLU A 114 21.43 -7.68 1.11
CA GLU A 114 22.71 -7.78 0.42
C GLU A 114 23.29 -9.20 0.54
N ARG A 115 23.32 -9.76 1.76
CA ARG A 115 23.79 -11.15 1.98
C ARG A 115 22.90 -12.19 1.31
N LEU A 116 21.63 -11.88 1.08
CA LEU A 116 20.70 -12.74 0.35
C LEU A 116 20.80 -12.55 -1.17
N GLY A 117 21.62 -11.61 -1.66
CA GLY A 117 21.72 -11.26 -3.08
C GLY A 117 20.42 -10.65 -3.62
N LEU A 118 19.77 -9.85 -2.78
CA LEU A 118 18.47 -9.18 -3.00
C LEU A 118 18.53 -7.70 -2.58
N SER A 119 19.71 -7.07 -2.62
CA SER A 119 19.80 -5.61 -2.46
C SER A 119 18.99 -4.90 -3.54
N PHE A 120 18.71 -3.61 -3.35
CA PHE A 120 17.98 -2.81 -4.35
C PHE A 120 18.59 -2.93 -5.75
N ASP A 121 19.91 -2.79 -5.87
CA ASP A 121 20.62 -2.90 -7.16
C ASP A 121 20.49 -4.29 -7.80
N GLU A 122 20.54 -5.35 -7.00
CA GLU A 122 20.35 -6.73 -7.49
C GLU A 122 18.91 -6.98 -7.93
N VAL A 123 17.94 -6.45 -7.19
CA VAL A 123 16.51 -6.55 -7.51
C VAL A 123 16.17 -5.73 -8.74
N LEU A 124 16.78 -4.57 -8.95
CA LEU A 124 16.58 -3.73 -10.13
C LEU A 124 17.09 -4.41 -11.42
N LYS A 125 18.15 -5.22 -11.34
CA LYS A 125 18.63 -6.04 -12.46
C LYS A 125 17.63 -7.12 -12.88
N ILE A 126 16.84 -7.63 -11.92
CA ILE A 126 15.80 -8.64 -12.15
C ILE A 126 14.53 -7.98 -12.70
N ASN A 127 14.12 -6.88 -12.07
CA ASN A 127 12.92 -6.14 -12.45
C ASN A 127 13.21 -4.62 -12.45
N PRO A 128 13.50 -4.01 -13.61
CA PRO A 128 13.81 -2.59 -13.72
C PRO A 128 12.66 -1.64 -13.36
N LYS A 129 11.44 -2.16 -13.19
CA LYS A 129 10.23 -1.42 -12.84
C LYS A 129 9.85 -1.56 -11.36
N ILE A 130 10.59 -2.34 -10.58
CA ILE A 130 10.25 -2.62 -9.18
C ILE A 130 10.27 -1.36 -8.32
N VAL A 131 9.25 -1.20 -7.47
CA VAL A 131 9.31 -0.27 -6.33
C VAL A 131 9.82 -1.06 -5.12
N TYR A 132 10.98 -0.68 -4.59
CA TYR A 132 11.60 -1.35 -3.45
C TYR A 132 11.34 -0.52 -2.19
N GLY A 133 10.64 -1.07 -1.21
CA GLY A 133 10.36 -0.45 0.09
C GLY A 133 11.21 -1.05 1.20
N SER A 134 11.90 -0.20 1.98
CA SER A 134 12.69 -0.62 3.14
C SER A 134 12.30 0.18 4.38
N ILE A 135 12.14 -0.51 5.52
CA ILE A 135 12.09 0.13 6.84
C ILE A 135 13.21 -0.42 7.73
N SER A 136 13.95 0.47 8.36
CA SER A 136 14.93 0.10 9.38
C SER A 136 14.97 1.14 10.50
N GLY A 137 15.73 0.86 11.57
CA GLY A 137 15.83 1.78 12.70
C GLY A 137 16.37 3.15 12.32
N PHE A 138 17.45 3.18 11.54
CA PHE A 138 18.27 4.36 11.29
C PHE A 138 18.62 4.58 9.80
N GLY A 139 17.90 3.89 8.90
CA GLY A 139 18.16 3.95 7.45
C GLY A 139 19.34 3.05 7.02
N SER A 140 19.53 2.96 5.71
CA SER A 140 20.72 2.38 5.09
C SER A 140 21.74 3.47 4.74
N ASN A 141 22.76 3.14 3.96
CA ASN A 141 23.72 4.12 3.44
C ASN A 141 23.27 4.77 2.13
N MET A 142 22.05 4.47 1.63
CA MET A 142 21.59 4.94 0.32
C MET A 142 21.27 6.44 0.28
N PHE A 143 20.89 7.03 1.43
CA PHE A 143 20.51 8.44 1.55
C PHE A 143 21.38 9.23 2.54
N GLY A 144 22.45 8.60 3.06
CA GLY A 144 23.39 9.18 4.01
C GLY A 144 24.02 8.11 4.90
N GLU A 145 25.25 8.31 5.38
CA GLU A 145 25.91 7.35 6.26
C GLU A 145 25.52 7.58 7.73
N SER A 146 24.54 6.84 8.21
CA SER A 146 24.18 6.86 9.64
C SER A 146 25.23 6.15 10.49
N PRO A 147 25.76 6.77 11.57
CA PRO A 147 26.65 6.09 12.51
C PRO A 147 25.95 4.96 13.28
N TYR A 148 24.61 4.93 13.26
CA TYR A 148 23.79 3.97 13.99
C TYR A 148 23.22 2.86 13.09
N LYS A 149 23.60 2.78 11.80
CA LYS A 149 22.99 1.84 10.85
C LYS A 149 22.96 0.37 11.31
N ASN A 150 23.99 -0.03 12.06
CA ASN A 150 24.16 -1.40 12.54
C ASN A 150 23.51 -1.64 13.90
N TRP A 151 22.96 -0.60 14.55
CA TRP A 151 22.33 -0.71 15.85
C TRP A 151 20.96 -1.39 15.72
N PRO A 152 20.62 -2.31 16.63
CA PRO A 152 19.27 -2.82 16.71
C PRO A 152 18.31 -1.71 17.14
N SER A 153 17.16 -1.62 16.49
CA SER A 153 16.11 -0.68 16.88
C SER A 153 14.77 -1.38 16.92
N TYR A 154 14.01 -1.05 17.95
CA TYR A 154 12.59 -1.31 18.08
C TYR A 154 11.89 0.03 18.31
N ASP A 155 10.57 0.04 18.26
CA ASP A 155 9.74 1.22 18.49
C ASP A 155 10.24 2.15 19.62
N VAL A 156 10.48 1.60 20.81
CA VAL A 156 10.92 2.39 21.98
C VAL A 156 12.27 3.10 21.77
N VAL A 157 13.19 2.49 21.01
CA VAL A 157 14.51 3.08 20.72
C VAL A 157 14.33 4.26 19.76
N ALA A 158 13.52 4.08 18.71
CA ALA A 158 13.20 5.16 17.77
C ALA A 158 12.45 6.31 18.45
N GLN A 159 11.49 6.02 19.34
CA GLN A 159 10.82 7.04 20.15
C GLN A 159 11.79 7.82 21.04
N ALA A 160 12.70 7.12 21.72
CA ALA A 160 13.67 7.72 22.63
C ALA A 160 14.64 8.63 21.89
N MET A 161 15.30 8.11 20.86
CA MET A 161 16.30 8.85 20.10
C MET A 161 15.67 9.97 19.28
N GLY A 162 14.47 9.73 18.73
CA GLY A 162 13.68 10.69 17.95
C GLY A 162 13.15 11.90 18.74
N GLY A 163 13.35 11.93 20.05
CA GLY A 163 12.95 13.05 20.91
C GLY A 163 11.52 12.96 21.44
N LEU A 164 10.67 12.07 20.91
CA LEU A 164 9.25 11.99 21.31
C LEU A 164 9.06 11.71 22.81
N ILE A 165 9.90 10.83 23.39
CA ILE A 165 9.85 10.53 24.83
C ILE A 165 10.23 11.76 25.67
N SER A 166 11.16 12.58 25.20
CA SER A 166 11.56 13.81 25.92
C SER A 166 10.47 14.90 25.92
N LEU A 167 9.45 14.75 25.07
CA LEU A 167 8.33 15.68 24.94
C LEU A 167 7.05 15.17 25.60
N THR A 168 7.04 13.91 26.03
CA THR A 168 5.83 13.21 26.49
C THR A 168 6.02 12.79 27.94
N GLY A 169 5.09 13.12 28.82
CA GLY A 169 5.22 12.85 30.26
C GLY A 169 4.51 13.89 31.11
N TYR A 170 4.54 13.71 32.43
CA TYR A 170 3.95 14.67 33.36
C TYR A 170 4.85 15.89 33.57
N ASP A 171 6.15 15.64 33.64
CA ASP A 171 7.20 16.62 33.89
C ASP A 171 8.54 16.11 33.33
N GLU A 172 9.58 16.93 33.47
CA GLU A 172 10.92 16.63 32.98
C GLU A 172 11.59 15.41 33.61
N ASP A 173 11.18 15.03 34.83
CA ASP A 173 11.74 13.91 35.58
C ASP A 173 11.01 12.59 35.29
N THR A 174 9.84 12.66 34.63
CA THR A 174 8.97 11.51 34.35
C THR A 174 8.56 11.40 32.87
N PRO A 175 9.54 11.30 31.94
CA PRO A 175 9.23 11.12 30.53
C PRO A 175 8.58 9.74 30.29
N LEU A 176 7.61 9.70 29.38
CA LEU A 176 6.81 8.53 29.06
C LEU A 176 6.88 8.24 27.57
N LYS A 177 7.01 6.97 27.21
CA LYS A 177 6.76 6.55 25.84
C LYS A 177 5.28 6.70 25.49
N VAL A 178 5.01 6.89 24.21
CA VAL A 178 3.63 6.81 23.70
C VAL A 178 3.12 5.37 23.81
N GLY A 179 1.82 5.24 24.09
CA GLY A 179 1.14 3.96 24.32
C GLY A 179 1.29 2.95 23.16
N PRO A 180 0.76 3.24 21.96
CA PRO A 180 0.95 2.41 20.78
C PRO A 180 2.41 2.33 20.32
N GLY A 181 2.71 1.34 19.47
CA GLY A 181 3.98 1.26 18.73
C GLY A 181 4.04 2.31 17.62
N ILE A 182 4.09 3.58 18.02
CA ILE A 182 3.90 4.74 17.15
C ILE A 182 5.02 4.88 16.12
N ALA A 183 6.27 4.59 16.46
CA ALA A 183 7.38 4.65 15.52
C ALA A 183 7.24 3.58 14.45
N ASP A 184 6.78 2.38 14.81
CA ASP A 184 6.50 1.33 13.83
C ASP A 184 5.32 1.71 12.92
N ILE A 185 4.18 2.10 13.51
CA ILE A 185 2.94 2.41 12.78
C ILE A 185 3.12 3.62 11.86
N PHE A 186 3.73 4.69 12.37
CA PHE A 186 3.95 5.91 11.59
C PHE A 186 4.94 5.67 10.45
N SER A 187 6.04 4.94 10.70
CA SER A 187 6.97 4.54 9.63
C SER A 187 6.29 3.68 8.56
N GLY A 188 5.42 2.75 8.97
CA GLY A 188 4.63 1.94 8.06
C GLY A 188 3.65 2.77 7.22
N ALA A 189 3.02 3.79 7.82
CA ALA A 189 2.14 4.72 7.11
C ALA A 189 2.91 5.57 6.08
N LEU A 190 4.07 6.12 6.47
CA LEU A 190 4.95 6.87 5.58
C LEU A 190 5.46 5.99 4.41
N LEU A 191 5.85 4.75 4.70
CA LEU A 191 6.26 3.82 3.64
C LEU A 191 5.08 3.54 2.70
N SER A 192 3.88 3.29 3.20
CA SER A 192 2.69 3.06 2.36
C SER A 192 2.44 4.23 1.40
N PHE A 193 2.54 5.46 1.90
CA PHE A 193 2.45 6.66 1.07
C PHE A 193 3.57 6.72 0.02
N GLY A 194 4.83 6.53 0.42
CA GLY A 194 5.98 6.55 -0.48
C GLY A 194 5.91 5.46 -1.57
N LEU A 195 5.39 4.28 -1.23
CA LEU A 195 5.12 3.20 -2.18
C LEU A 195 4.08 3.62 -3.23
N LEU A 196 2.95 4.21 -2.81
CA LEU A 196 1.92 4.68 -3.75
C LEU A 196 2.44 5.78 -4.69
N ALA A 197 3.16 6.77 -4.14
CA ALA A 197 3.81 7.80 -4.95
C ALA A 197 4.80 7.19 -5.97
N SER A 198 5.55 6.18 -5.54
CA SER A 198 6.52 5.50 -6.38
C SER A 198 5.87 4.64 -7.45
N ILE A 199 4.79 3.93 -7.15
CA ILE A 199 4.00 3.18 -8.14
C ILE A 199 3.48 4.11 -9.23
N LEU A 200 2.95 5.28 -8.86
CA LEU A 200 2.48 6.28 -9.83
C LEU A 200 3.62 6.76 -10.73
N LYS A 201 4.78 7.07 -10.15
CA LYS A 201 5.96 7.50 -10.91
C LYS A 201 6.47 6.39 -11.84
N THR A 202 6.58 5.16 -11.36
CA THR A 202 6.99 4.00 -12.14
C THR A 202 6.05 3.75 -13.31
N LYS A 203 4.73 3.87 -13.12
CA LYS A 203 3.76 3.76 -14.22
C LYS A 203 3.97 4.80 -15.31
N ALA A 204 4.35 6.02 -14.93
CA ALA A 204 4.61 7.10 -15.88
C ALA A 204 5.96 6.97 -16.61
N THR A 205 7.00 6.44 -15.95
CA THR A 205 8.37 6.45 -16.48
C THR A 205 8.88 5.10 -16.94
N GLY A 206 8.25 4.01 -16.50
CA GLY A 206 8.77 2.65 -16.65
C GLY A 206 10.04 2.37 -15.84
N LYS A 207 10.40 3.20 -14.86
CA LYS A 207 11.60 3.05 -14.04
C LYS A 207 11.23 2.85 -12.56
N GLY A 208 11.74 1.77 -11.98
CA GLY A 208 11.65 1.47 -10.56
C GLY A 208 12.47 2.42 -9.69
N GLN A 209 12.25 2.35 -8.37
CA GLN A 209 12.93 3.20 -7.39
C GLN A 209 12.94 2.58 -5.99
N LEU A 210 13.86 3.06 -5.15
CA LEU A 210 13.93 2.75 -3.73
C LEU A 210 13.15 3.79 -2.91
N VAL A 211 12.32 3.31 -1.99
CA VAL A 211 11.66 4.08 -0.93
C VAL A 211 12.17 3.54 0.39
N GLU A 212 12.83 4.40 1.16
CA GLU A 212 13.35 4.05 2.48
C GLU A 212 12.71 4.92 3.55
N VAL A 213 12.37 4.31 4.68
CA VAL A 213 11.92 5.02 5.89
C VAL A 213 12.72 4.52 7.07
N ALA A 214 13.52 5.41 7.67
CA ALA A 214 14.13 5.18 8.96
C ALA A 214 13.13 5.51 10.08
N MET A 215 12.97 4.61 11.06
CA MET A 215 12.07 4.83 12.19
C MET A 215 12.49 6.04 13.03
N TYR A 216 13.80 6.28 13.15
CA TYR A 216 14.33 7.45 13.83
C TYR A 216 13.90 8.74 13.13
N ASP A 217 14.15 8.86 11.83
CA ASP A 217 13.78 10.03 11.02
C ASP A 217 12.26 10.28 11.04
N ALA A 218 11.48 9.20 10.99
CA ALA A 218 10.02 9.27 11.08
C ALA A 218 9.59 9.93 12.41
N ILE A 219 10.18 9.54 13.55
CA ILE A 219 9.87 10.17 14.83
C ILE A 219 10.39 11.61 14.92
N VAL A 220 11.59 11.91 14.41
CA VAL A 220 12.10 13.28 14.36
C VAL A 220 11.12 14.17 13.58
N SER A 221 10.58 13.69 12.45
CA SER A 221 9.60 14.42 11.66
C SER A 221 8.26 14.66 12.37
N MET A 222 7.88 13.78 13.31
CA MET A 222 6.69 13.98 14.18
C MET A 222 6.94 15.01 15.29
N CYS A 223 8.20 15.36 15.55
CA CYS A 223 8.59 16.33 16.57
C CYS A 223 8.92 17.70 15.93
N GLU A 224 8.34 18.01 14.77
CA GLU A 224 8.59 19.20 13.96
C GLU A 224 8.52 20.49 14.77
N ARG A 225 7.58 20.57 15.72
CA ARG A 225 7.45 21.72 16.60
C ARG A 225 8.65 21.92 17.50
N ALA A 226 9.14 20.85 18.12
CA ALA A 226 10.29 20.95 19.00
C ALA A 226 11.54 21.39 18.24
N ILE A 227 11.67 20.96 16.97
CA ILE A 227 12.78 21.35 16.10
C ILE A 227 12.80 22.86 15.85
N TYR A 228 11.70 23.46 15.37
CA TYR A 228 11.72 24.91 15.10
C TYR A 228 11.72 25.75 16.40
N GLN A 229 11.18 25.23 17.50
CA GLN A 229 11.27 25.92 18.79
C GLN A 229 12.75 26.06 19.18
N TYR A 230 13.49 24.95 19.18
CA TYR A 230 14.92 25.00 19.49
C TYR A 230 15.71 25.90 18.53
N ASP A 231 15.48 25.77 17.21
CA ASP A 231 16.21 26.56 16.20
C ASP A 231 15.99 28.07 16.35
N PHE A 232 14.73 28.51 16.53
CA PHE A 232 14.40 29.94 16.48
C PHE A 232 14.72 30.68 17.78
N ASN A 233 14.65 30.02 18.92
CA ASN A 233 14.79 30.70 20.22
C ASN A 233 15.63 29.95 21.27
N GLY A 234 16.22 28.81 20.92
CA GLY A 234 17.05 28.01 21.84
C GLY A 234 16.26 27.32 22.96
N VAL A 235 14.93 27.36 22.94
CA VAL A 235 14.10 26.68 23.94
C VAL A 235 14.23 25.18 23.74
N ILE A 236 14.54 24.48 24.82
CA ILE A 236 14.49 23.02 24.91
C ILE A 236 13.10 22.67 25.43
N PRO A 237 12.18 22.16 24.59
CA PRO A 237 10.85 21.78 25.05
C PRO A 237 10.96 20.56 25.96
N LYS A 238 10.04 20.46 26.91
CA LYS A 238 10.00 19.41 27.94
C LYS A 238 8.60 18.81 28.01
N PRO A 239 8.38 17.70 28.74
CA PRO A 239 7.04 17.24 29.01
C PRO A 239 6.26 18.30 29.80
N GLU A 240 5.06 18.64 29.32
CA GLU A 240 4.20 19.68 29.88
C GLU A 240 2.87 19.11 30.44
N GLY A 241 2.79 17.78 30.57
CA GLY A 241 1.59 17.09 30.99
C GLY A 241 0.44 17.28 30.00
N ASN A 242 -0.77 17.40 30.53
CA ASN A 242 -2.01 17.41 29.75
C ASN A 242 -2.50 18.81 29.36
N GLY A 243 -1.79 19.87 29.73
CA GLY A 243 -2.17 21.25 29.42
C GLY A 243 -1.50 21.75 28.15
N HIS A 244 -2.09 22.74 27.49
CA HIS A 244 -1.40 23.47 26.43
C HIS A 244 -0.57 24.63 27.02
N PRO A 245 0.68 24.84 26.59
CA PRO A 245 1.54 25.89 27.16
C PRO A 245 1.04 27.31 26.87
N LEU A 246 0.35 27.49 25.74
CA LEU A 246 -0.07 28.80 25.24
C LEU A 246 -1.59 29.05 25.30
N LEU A 247 -2.39 28.06 25.71
CA LEU A 247 -3.85 28.14 25.61
C LEU A 247 -4.51 27.65 26.89
N ALA A 248 -5.58 28.33 27.30
CA ALA A 248 -6.43 27.89 28.40
C ALA A 248 -7.90 28.34 28.22
N PRO A 249 -8.88 27.46 28.53
CA PRO A 249 -8.69 26.05 28.85
C PRO A 249 -8.42 25.19 27.62
N PHE A 250 -7.30 24.47 27.63
CA PHE A 250 -6.94 23.52 26.59
C PHE A 250 -6.15 22.39 27.23
N GLY A 251 -6.76 21.21 27.33
CA GLY A 251 -6.13 20.05 27.94
C GLY A 251 -7.08 18.96 28.42
N ILE A 252 -6.56 18.10 29.30
CA ILE A 252 -7.30 17.01 29.93
C ILE A 252 -7.69 17.37 31.37
N TYR A 253 -8.96 17.18 31.70
CA TYR A 253 -9.56 17.51 32.99
C TYR A 253 -10.22 16.27 33.61
N LYS A 254 -10.23 16.20 34.94
CA LYS A 254 -10.81 15.07 35.68
C LYS A 254 -12.33 15.15 35.66
N ALA A 255 -12.97 14.01 35.44
CA ALA A 255 -14.41 13.77 35.63
C ALA A 255 -14.62 12.81 36.81
N LYS A 256 -15.87 12.58 37.24
CA LYS A 256 -16.21 11.61 38.30
C LYS A 256 -15.70 10.20 38.01
N ASP A 257 -15.75 9.79 36.75
CA ASP A 257 -15.50 8.43 36.25
C ASP A 257 -14.38 8.37 35.18
N GLY A 258 -13.46 9.33 35.21
CA GLY A 258 -12.29 9.34 34.32
C GLY A 258 -11.83 10.75 33.98
N PHE A 259 -11.64 11.01 32.69
CA PHE A 259 -11.12 12.28 32.19
C PHE A 259 -11.86 12.72 30.91
N VAL A 260 -11.83 14.02 30.64
CA VAL A 260 -12.34 14.63 29.40
C VAL A 260 -11.30 15.58 28.83
N ALA A 261 -11.28 15.72 27.51
CA ALA A 261 -10.56 16.76 26.81
C ALA A 261 -11.48 17.96 26.57
N ILE A 262 -10.95 19.17 26.81
CA ILE A 262 -11.59 20.44 26.48
C ILE A 262 -10.55 21.30 25.76
N GLY A 263 -10.89 21.85 24.59
CA GLY A 263 -9.99 22.64 23.77
C GLY A 263 -10.59 23.99 23.36
N ILE A 264 -10.51 24.99 24.23
CA ILE A 264 -11.04 26.33 23.97
C ILE A 264 -9.92 27.23 23.46
N VAL A 265 -9.92 27.45 22.15
CA VAL A 265 -8.99 28.38 21.48
C VAL A 265 -9.65 29.74 21.30
N GLU A 266 -10.90 29.76 20.82
CA GLU A 266 -11.62 30.98 20.47
C GLU A 266 -12.44 31.54 21.63
N ASN A 267 -12.59 32.87 21.66
CA ASN A 267 -13.45 33.55 22.64
C ASN A 267 -14.94 33.17 22.50
N SER A 268 -15.41 32.84 21.29
CA SER A 268 -16.78 32.37 21.04
C SER A 268 -17.11 31.13 21.89
N TYR A 269 -16.23 30.13 21.88
CA TYR A 269 -16.38 28.93 22.71
C TYR A 269 -16.18 29.22 24.20
N TRP A 270 -15.32 30.18 24.55
CA TRP A 270 -15.15 30.60 25.95
C TRP A 270 -16.43 31.18 26.53
N GLU A 271 -17.14 32.05 25.81
CA GLU A 271 -18.42 32.61 26.27
C GLU A 271 -19.49 31.53 26.47
N VAL A 272 -19.58 30.58 25.52
CA VAL A 272 -20.47 29.41 25.65
C VAL A 272 -20.10 28.60 26.89
N PHE A 273 -18.81 28.32 27.08
CA PHE A 273 -18.36 27.48 28.18
C PHE A 273 -18.55 28.16 29.55
N LYS A 274 -18.22 29.46 29.68
CA LYS A 274 -18.51 30.26 30.88
C LYS A 274 -19.98 30.19 31.25
N LYS A 275 -20.88 30.38 30.27
CA LYS A 275 -22.33 30.33 30.49
C LYS A 275 -22.80 28.97 30.98
N ILE A 276 -22.25 27.88 30.43
CA ILE A 276 -22.59 26.51 30.86
C ILE A 276 -22.08 26.23 32.28
N MET A 277 -20.83 26.64 32.60
CA MET A 277 -20.27 26.45 33.93
C MET A 277 -21.00 27.27 35.00
N ASN A 278 -21.47 28.47 34.62
CA ASN A 278 -22.21 29.40 35.47
C ASN A 278 -21.50 29.70 36.81
N LEU A 279 -20.18 29.92 36.74
CA LEU A 279 -19.35 30.25 37.90
C LEU A 279 -19.09 31.76 37.92
N ALA A 280 -19.56 32.44 38.96
CA ALA A 280 -19.44 33.90 39.09
C ALA A 280 -17.99 34.39 38.97
N ASP A 281 -17.03 33.65 39.55
CA ASP A 281 -15.59 33.93 39.48
C ASP A 281 -15.02 34.00 38.06
N LEU A 282 -15.65 33.34 37.08
CA LEU A 282 -15.17 33.32 35.70
C LEU A 282 -15.61 34.54 34.89
N ASN A 283 -16.45 35.41 35.44
CA ASN A 283 -16.86 36.68 34.83
C ASN A 283 -15.84 37.82 35.07
N ASN A 284 -14.64 37.50 35.57
CA ASN A 284 -13.56 38.48 35.71
C ASN A 284 -12.85 38.69 34.37
N ASP A 285 -13.31 39.68 33.60
CA ASP A 285 -12.76 39.98 32.27
C ASP A 285 -11.29 40.45 32.31
N LEU A 286 -10.83 41.02 33.44
CA LEU A 286 -9.43 41.39 33.63
C LEU A 286 -8.51 40.17 33.72
N LYS A 287 -9.03 38.98 34.05
CA LYS A 287 -8.28 37.72 34.08
C LYS A 287 -8.59 36.79 32.91
N TYR A 288 -9.82 36.78 32.41
CA TYR A 288 -10.28 35.74 31.48
C TYR A 288 -10.95 36.28 30.21
N GLY A 289 -11.06 37.60 30.03
CA GLY A 289 -11.78 38.22 28.91
C GLY A 289 -11.12 38.03 27.55
N THR A 290 -9.80 37.79 27.52
CA THR A 290 -9.04 37.57 26.28
C THR A 290 -8.25 36.27 26.32
N ILE A 291 -7.86 35.76 25.16
CA ILE A 291 -7.00 34.56 25.03
C ILE A 291 -5.68 34.77 25.81
N ALA A 292 -5.05 35.93 25.66
CA ALA A 292 -3.79 36.26 26.33
C ALA A 292 -3.93 36.23 27.85
N LEU A 293 -4.98 36.88 28.38
CA LEU A 293 -5.23 36.89 29.83
C LEU A 293 -5.51 35.49 30.37
N ARG A 294 -6.25 34.64 29.63
CA ARG A 294 -6.45 33.23 30.02
C ARG A 294 -5.15 32.43 30.02
N ALA A 295 -4.24 32.67 29.07
CA ALA A 295 -2.95 32.00 29.01
C ALA A 295 -2.02 32.41 30.18
N GLU A 296 -2.02 33.70 30.52
CA GLU A 296 -1.31 34.23 31.70
C GLU A 296 -1.84 33.61 33.00
N ASN A 297 -3.17 33.45 33.11
CA ASN A 297 -3.84 32.90 34.29
C ASN A 297 -4.14 31.39 34.20
N ARG A 298 -3.48 30.66 33.28
CA ARG A 298 -3.83 29.27 32.92
C ARG A 298 -3.88 28.30 34.09
N ASN A 299 -2.93 28.41 35.03
CA ASN A 299 -2.85 27.49 36.17
C ASN A 299 -4.05 27.64 37.10
N GLU A 300 -4.48 28.88 37.36
CA GLU A 300 -5.67 29.17 38.16
C GLU A 300 -6.94 28.74 37.42
N LEU A 301 -7.05 29.10 36.14
CA LEU A 301 -8.20 28.78 35.31
C LEU A 301 -8.41 27.27 35.16
N ASN A 302 -7.35 26.52 34.87
CA ASN A 302 -7.40 25.06 34.75
C ASN A 302 -7.78 24.39 36.07
N LYS A 303 -7.32 24.91 37.22
CA LYS A 303 -7.75 24.41 38.53
C LYS A 303 -9.26 24.61 38.74
N LYS A 304 -9.79 25.81 38.44
CA LYS A 304 -11.24 26.10 38.55
C LYS A 304 -12.06 25.17 37.65
N ILE A 305 -11.63 24.97 36.42
CA ILE A 305 -12.32 24.09 35.47
C ILE A 305 -12.25 22.63 35.91
N ASN A 306 -11.11 22.17 36.40
CA ASN A 306 -10.96 20.81 36.91
C ASN A 306 -11.83 20.56 38.17
N ILE A 307 -12.00 21.56 39.02
CA ILE A 307 -12.93 21.51 40.16
C ILE A 307 -14.38 21.41 39.67
N TRP A 308 -14.73 22.07 38.57
CA TRP A 308 -16.08 21.98 38.01
C TRP A 308 -16.32 20.64 37.29
N THR A 309 -15.41 20.21 36.41
CA THR A 309 -15.58 18.98 35.61
C THR A 309 -15.64 17.74 36.48
N ARG A 310 -14.90 17.68 37.60
CA ARG A 310 -14.87 16.50 38.49
C ARG A 310 -16.20 16.23 39.20
N GLU A 311 -17.14 17.19 39.19
CA GLU A 311 -18.47 17.04 39.77
C GLU A 311 -19.45 16.34 38.82
N PHE A 312 -19.02 16.03 37.60
CA PHE A 312 -19.84 15.37 36.57
C PHE A 312 -19.13 14.13 36.02
N SER A 313 -19.90 13.13 35.63
CA SER A 313 -19.42 12.01 34.82
C SER A 313 -19.07 12.45 33.40
N LYS A 314 -18.27 11.65 32.68
CA LYS A 314 -17.95 11.88 31.27
C LYS A 314 -19.22 12.01 30.41
N LYS A 315 -20.25 11.22 30.72
CA LYS A 315 -21.54 11.26 30.00
C LYS A 315 -22.29 12.56 30.25
N GLU A 316 -22.44 12.98 31.51
CA GLU A 316 -23.10 14.25 31.86
C GLU A 316 -22.36 15.45 31.22
N LEU A 317 -21.02 15.44 31.23
CA LEU A 317 -20.22 16.45 30.52
C LEU A 317 -20.45 16.41 29.01
N GLY A 318 -20.61 15.22 28.42
CA GLY A 318 -20.97 15.08 27.02
C GLY A 318 -22.33 15.69 26.67
N GLU A 319 -23.33 15.53 27.53
CA GLU A 319 -24.66 16.14 27.36
C GLU A 319 -24.61 17.68 27.52
N LEU A 320 -23.77 18.17 28.42
CA LEU A 320 -23.58 19.59 28.67
C LEU A 320 -22.77 20.29 27.58
N LEU A 321 -21.66 19.69 27.13
CA LEU A 321 -20.63 20.34 26.33
C LEU A 321 -20.54 19.83 24.88
N GLY A 322 -20.92 18.58 24.64
CA GLY A 322 -20.82 17.93 23.34
C GLY A 322 -21.58 18.70 22.26
N GLY A 323 -20.92 18.93 21.12
CA GLY A 323 -21.47 19.69 20.00
C GLY A 323 -21.58 21.20 20.22
N LYS A 324 -21.28 21.71 21.43
CA LYS A 324 -21.33 23.15 21.76
C LYS A 324 -19.95 23.78 21.84
N ILE A 325 -18.95 23.00 22.27
CA ILE A 325 -17.53 23.38 22.31
C ILE A 325 -16.66 22.19 21.87
N PRO A 326 -15.36 22.40 21.54
CA PRO A 326 -14.43 21.30 21.34
C PRO A 326 -14.24 20.51 22.63
N PHE A 327 -14.82 19.31 22.64
CA PHE A 327 -14.93 18.43 23.79
C PHE A 327 -14.88 16.97 23.35
N GLY A 328 -14.28 16.11 24.17
CA GLY A 328 -14.41 14.66 24.01
C GLY A 328 -14.04 13.89 25.29
N PRO A 329 -14.69 12.76 25.59
CA PRO A 329 -14.28 11.90 26.69
C PRO A 329 -12.93 11.23 26.39
N VAL A 330 -12.10 11.05 27.44
CA VAL A 330 -10.95 10.16 27.35
C VAL A 330 -11.48 8.73 27.46
N ASN A 331 -11.60 8.06 26.31
CA ASN A 331 -12.20 6.73 26.20
C ASN A 331 -11.20 5.63 26.52
N THR A 332 -11.66 4.66 27.30
CA THR A 332 -11.05 3.33 27.40
C THR A 332 -11.32 2.51 26.15
N VAL A 333 -10.59 1.42 25.94
CA VAL A 333 -10.84 0.51 24.80
C VAL A 333 -12.26 -0.06 24.85
N LYS A 334 -12.81 -0.35 26.03
CA LYS A 334 -14.21 -0.82 26.16
C LYS A 334 -15.18 0.22 25.61
N GLU A 335 -15.02 1.48 25.99
CA GLU A 335 -15.88 2.58 25.53
C GLU A 335 -15.74 2.82 24.02
N ILE A 336 -14.54 2.64 23.45
CA ILE A 336 -14.35 2.66 21.99
C ILE A 336 -15.19 1.58 21.30
N PHE A 337 -15.29 0.36 21.86
CA PHE A 337 -16.12 -0.71 21.30
C PHE A 337 -17.62 -0.42 21.39
N GLU A 338 -18.03 0.39 22.37
CA GLU A 338 -19.44 0.75 22.62
C GLU A 338 -19.86 2.04 21.89
N ASP A 339 -18.90 2.78 21.30
CA ASP A 339 -19.13 4.06 20.64
C ASP A 339 -19.85 3.90 19.28
N PRO A 340 -21.04 4.52 19.08
CA PRO A 340 -21.76 4.48 17.81
C PRO A 340 -21.00 5.06 16.62
N HIS A 341 -20.10 6.02 16.83
CA HIS A 341 -19.25 6.56 15.76
C HIS A 341 -18.32 5.47 15.22
N ILE A 342 -17.75 4.66 16.12
CA ILE A 342 -16.78 3.62 15.77
C ILE A 342 -17.44 2.52 14.93
N SER A 343 -18.65 2.10 15.28
CA SER A 343 -19.43 1.16 14.48
C SER A 343 -19.87 1.77 13.14
N ASN A 344 -20.41 2.99 13.13
CA ASN A 344 -20.83 3.68 11.90
C ASN A 344 -19.68 3.93 10.92
N ARG A 345 -18.44 4.00 11.42
CA ARG A 345 -17.22 4.19 10.62
C ARG A 345 -16.49 2.89 10.32
N ASN A 346 -17.02 1.73 10.73
CA ASN A 346 -16.38 0.42 10.58
C ASN A 346 -14.92 0.44 11.07
N MET A 347 -14.68 1.05 12.24
CA MET A 347 -13.34 1.16 12.84
C MET A 347 -13.01 0.03 13.81
N ILE A 348 -14.01 -0.78 14.19
CA ILE A 348 -13.79 -2.13 14.68
C ILE A 348 -14.23 -3.08 13.56
N LEU A 349 -13.23 -3.67 12.90
CA LEU A 349 -13.44 -4.60 11.81
C LEU A 349 -13.65 -6.01 12.35
N GLU A 350 -14.67 -6.69 11.83
CA GLU A 350 -14.95 -8.08 12.14
C GLU A 350 -14.35 -9.00 11.08
N ILE A 351 -13.66 -10.05 11.52
CA ILE A 351 -12.98 -11.04 10.65
C ILE A 351 -13.42 -12.44 11.07
N GLU A 352 -13.89 -13.26 10.15
CA GLU A 352 -14.25 -14.66 10.42
C GLU A 352 -13.04 -15.49 10.87
N GLN A 353 -13.24 -16.35 11.88
CA GLN A 353 -12.20 -17.30 12.30
C GLN A 353 -12.09 -18.44 11.27
N PRO A 354 -10.87 -18.82 10.83
CA PRO A 354 -10.69 -19.81 9.76
C PRO A 354 -11.10 -21.22 10.16
N PHE A 355 -11.14 -21.50 11.47
CA PHE A 355 -11.51 -22.81 12.03
C PHE A 355 -12.96 -22.87 12.54
N ASP A 356 -13.68 -21.76 12.57
CA ASP A 356 -15.07 -21.66 13.00
C ASP A 356 -15.71 -20.37 12.45
N LYS A 357 -16.41 -20.48 11.32
CA LYS A 357 -16.96 -19.32 10.60
C LYS A 357 -18.11 -18.62 11.34
N GLU A 358 -18.70 -19.27 12.35
CA GLU A 358 -19.71 -18.64 13.20
C GLU A 358 -19.09 -17.70 14.23
N LYS A 359 -17.76 -17.74 14.39
CA LYS A 359 -17.01 -16.87 15.29
C LYS A 359 -16.26 -15.80 14.53
N ILE A 360 -16.10 -14.67 15.20
CA ILE A 360 -15.40 -13.50 14.69
C ILE A 360 -14.23 -13.07 15.59
N TRP A 361 -13.24 -12.46 14.98
CA TRP A 361 -12.25 -11.62 15.60
C TRP A 361 -12.60 -10.16 15.38
N LYS A 362 -12.22 -9.30 16.32
CA LYS A 362 -12.40 -7.85 16.23
C LYS A 362 -11.04 -7.19 16.24
N VAL A 363 -10.73 -6.41 15.21
CA VAL A 363 -9.45 -5.69 15.06
C VAL A 363 -9.71 -4.25 14.65
N ALA A 364 -8.69 -3.39 14.70
CA ALA A 364 -8.80 -2.03 14.19
C ALA A 364 -9.08 -2.05 12.67
N GLY A 365 -10.09 -1.30 12.24
CA GLY A 365 -10.44 -1.10 10.84
C GLY A 365 -9.52 -0.10 10.13
N ASN A 366 -9.70 0.04 8.82
CA ASN A 366 -8.91 0.98 8.02
C ASN A 366 -9.46 2.41 8.17
N PRO A 367 -8.64 3.41 8.56
CA PRO A 367 -9.11 4.78 8.72
C PRO A 367 -9.34 5.52 7.39
N ILE A 368 -8.74 5.05 6.29
CA ILE A 368 -8.88 5.64 4.96
C ILE A 368 -10.18 5.13 4.33
N LYS A 369 -11.10 6.04 4.00
CA LYS A 369 -12.41 5.70 3.42
C LYS A 369 -12.53 6.29 2.02
N PHE A 370 -12.70 5.42 1.02
CA PHE A 370 -12.92 5.83 -0.36
C PHE A 370 -14.40 5.77 -0.70
N LYS A 371 -14.92 6.83 -1.31
CA LYS A 371 -16.27 6.79 -1.87
C LYS A 371 -16.26 5.87 -3.09
N GLY A 372 -16.96 4.72 -3.02
CA GLY A 372 -17.07 3.74 -4.11
C GLY A 372 -16.17 2.51 -3.98
N PHE A 373 -15.32 2.44 -2.95
CA PHE A 373 -14.50 1.26 -2.66
C PHE A 373 -14.46 0.99 -1.16
N ASP A 374 -14.93 -0.19 -0.76
CA ASP A 374 -14.82 -0.65 0.62
C ASP A 374 -13.48 -1.33 0.88
N SER A 375 -12.97 -1.19 2.10
CA SER A 375 -11.79 -1.95 2.52
C SER A 375 -12.13 -3.44 2.63
N LEU A 376 -11.21 -4.29 2.19
CA LEU A 376 -11.33 -5.73 2.30
C LEU A 376 -11.07 -6.21 3.74
N SER A 377 -11.66 -7.35 4.11
CA SER A 377 -11.60 -7.90 5.48
C SER A 377 -11.40 -9.42 5.54
N SER A 378 -10.80 -9.99 4.50
CA SER A 378 -10.54 -11.42 4.42
C SER A 378 -9.57 -11.89 5.51
N THR A 379 -9.82 -13.10 6.01
CA THR A 379 -9.03 -13.75 7.06
C THR A 379 -7.54 -13.79 6.67
N PRO A 380 -6.61 -13.49 7.62
CA PRO A 380 -5.18 -13.67 7.40
C PRO A 380 -4.82 -15.11 6.98
N PRO A 381 -3.75 -15.31 6.22
CA PRO A 381 -3.43 -16.61 5.63
C PRO A 381 -2.84 -17.58 6.65
N ILE A 382 -3.17 -18.87 6.50
CA ILE A 382 -2.45 -19.97 7.15
C ILE A 382 -0.99 -19.93 6.64
N LEU A 383 -0.05 -20.28 7.52
CA LEU A 383 1.37 -20.28 7.19
C LEU A 383 1.65 -21.13 5.93
N GLY A 384 2.13 -20.50 4.87
CA GLY A 384 2.50 -21.17 3.62
C GLY A 384 1.33 -21.64 2.75
N GLU A 385 0.09 -21.28 3.10
CA GLU A 385 -1.15 -21.72 2.44
C GLU A 385 -1.12 -21.60 0.91
N HIS A 386 -0.45 -20.57 0.39
CA HIS A 386 -0.49 -20.21 -1.02
C HIS A 386 0.75 -20.67 -1.80
N LYS A 387 1.70 -21.40 -1.17
CA LYS A 387 2.97 -21.78 -1.81
C LYS A 387 2.76 -22.57 -3.10
N SER A 388 1.88 -23.57 -3.08
CA SER A 388 1.63 -24.42 -4.26
C SER A 388 1.07 -23.62 -5.43
N TYR A 389 0.18 -22.66 -5.17
CA TYR A 389 -0.40 -21.79 -6.20
C TYR A 389 0.68 -20.99 -6.92
N TYR A 390 1.57 -20.33 -6.17
CA TYR A 390 2.65 -19.55 -6.79
C TYR A 390 3.71 -20.46 -7.44
N ALA A 391 4.00 -21.63 -6.88
CA ALA A 391 4.93 -22.57 -7.49
C ALA A 391 4.46 -23.06 -8.88
N THR A 392 3.15 -23.19 -9.11
CA THR A 392 2.60 -23.60 -10.42
C THR A 392 2.34 -22.44 -11.38
N ASN A 393 2.18 -21.22 -10.85
CA ASN A 393 1.71 -20.07 -11.62
C ASN A 393 2.78 -19.00 -11.87
N VAL A 394 3.91 -19.05 -11.17
CA VAL A 394 5.10 -18.27 -11.56
C VAL A 394 5.51 -18.75 -12.93
N LYS A 395 5.45 -17.85 -13.91
CA LYS A 395 5.91 -18.16 -15.27
C LYS A 395 7.38 -18.50 -15.16
N SER A 396 7.70 -19.79 -15.32
CA SER A 396 9.09 -20.20 -15.37
C SER A 396 9.72 -19.52 -16.57
N ASN A 397 10.70 -18.65 -16.33
CA ASN A 397 11.58 -18.13 -17.37
C ASN A 397 12.55 -19.22 -17.87
N VAL A 398 11.98 -20.33 -18.38
CA VAL A 398 12.61 -21.19 -19.40
C VAL A 398 12.34 -20.63 -20.80
N LEU A 399 11.61 -19.52 -20.91
CA LEU A 399 11.43 -18.80 -22.16
C LEU A 399 11.79 -17.33 -21.96
N LYS A 400 13.07 -16.98 -22.19
CA LYS A 400 13.31 -15.81 -23.05
C LYS A 400 12.62 -16.13 -24.37
N GLN A 401 11.38 -15.68 -24.54
CA GLN A 401 10.83 -15.42 -25.86
C GLN A 401 10.72 -13.90 -26.02
N PRO A 402 11.11 -13.39 -27.20
CA PRO A 402 11.28 -11.97 -27.44
C PRO A 402 9.92 -11.28 -27.37
N ASN A 403 9.93 -9.98 -27.07
CA ASN A 403 8.78 -9.08 -27.20
C ASN A 403 7.83 -9.54 -28.32
N PHE A 404 6.66 -10.11 -27.96
CA PHE A 404 5.61 -10.36 -28.92
C PHE A 404 5.11 -8.99 -29.38
N PHE A 405 5.53 -8.60 -30.59
CA PHE A 405 5.07 -7.41 -31.27
C PHE A 405 3.56 -7.53 -31.52
N GLN A 406 2.75 -6.65 -30.91
CA GLN A 406 1.30 -6.56 -31.09
C GLN A 406 0.95 -5.21 -31.76
N PRO A 407 0.97 -5.13 -33.09
CA PRO A 407 0.67 -3.90 -33.83
C PRO A 407 -0.80 -3.54 -33.68
N GLN A 408 -1.07 -2.29 -33.30
CA GLN A 408 -2.43 -1.71 -33.27
C GLN A 408 -2.83 -1.25 -34.68
N LYS A 409 -4.09 -1.48 -35.06
CA LYS A 409 -4.62 -1.12 -36.40
C LYS A 409 -4.54 0.39 -36.69
N SER A 410 -4.52 1.23 -35.66
CA SER A 410 -4.36 2.69 -35.77
C SER A 410 -2.93 3.12 -36.13
N GLU A 411 -1.93 2.26 -35.93
CA GLU A 411 -0.51 2.60 -36.02
C GLU A 411 0.21 1.86 -37.15
N TYR A 412 -0.34 0.74 -37.63
CA TYR A 412 0.31 -0.12 -38.62
C TYR A 412 -0.66 -0.59 -39.72
N ARG A 413 -0.14 -0.87 -40.91
CA ARG A 413 -0.79 -1.66 -41.98
C ARG A 413 -0.17 -3.04 -42.07
N CYS A 414 -1.00 -4.06 -42.28
CA CYS A 414 -0.55 -5.43 -42.52
C CYS A 414 -0.40 -5.67 -44.03
N VAL A 415 0.81 -6.05 -44.44
CA VAL A 415 1.14 -6.49 -45.81
C VAL A 415 1.27 -8.01 -45.78
N VAL A 416 0.51 -8.68 -46.64
CA VAL A 416 0.55 -10.13 -46.78
C VAL A 416 1.31 -10.47 -48.05
N ILE A 417 2.39 -11.23 -47.92
CA ILE A 417 3.22 -11.68 -49.03
C ILE A 417 3.02 -13.17 -49.22
N PHE A 418 2.58 -13.57 -50.42
CA PHE A 418 2.45 -14.96 -50.81
C PHE A 418 3.64 -15.40 -51.65
N ASN A 419 4.23 -16.54 -51.29
CA ASN A 419 5.21 -17.22 -52.13
C ASN A 419 4.52 -18.39 -52.86
N ILE A 420 4.48 -18.33 -54.19
CA ILE A 420 3.91 -19.39 -55.03
C ILE A 420 5.00 -20.30 -55.62
N LYS A 421 4.57 -21.43 -56.21
CA LYS A 421 5.42 -22.59 -56.56
C LYS A 421 6.60 -22.35 -57.53
N ASP A 422 6.76 -21.15 -58.10
CA ASP A 422 7.84 -20.80 -59.03
C ASP A 422 8.59 -19.49 -58.67
N ASN A 423 8.79 -19.23 -57.37
CA ASN A 423 9.58 -18.10 -56.80
C ASN A 423 9.13 -16.66 -57.15
N LYS A 424 7.99 -16.44 -57.81
CA LYS A 424 7.39 -15.10 -57.91
C LYS A 424 6.64 -14.77 -56.63
N ALA A 425 7.06 -13.73 -55.91
CA ALA A 425 6.34 -13.22 -54.74
C ALA A 425 5.23 -12.25 -55.19
N PHE A 426 4.03 -12.42 -54.66
CA PHE A 426 2.92 -11.48 -54.85
C PHE A 426 2.62 -10.79 -53.52
N GLN A 427 2.49 -9.47 -53.54
CA GLN A 427 2.20 -8.64 -52.37
C GLN A 427 0.76 -8.17 -52.42
N PHE A 428 0.04 -8.34 -51.31
CA PHE A 428 -1.31 -7.80 -51.13
C PHE A 428 -1.33 -6.95 -49.87
N TYR A 429 -1.96 -5.79 -49.97
CA TYR A 429 -2.21 -4.93 -48.83
C TYR A 429 -3.55 -5.32 -48.23
N SER A 430 -3.57 -5.69 -46.94
CA SER A 430 -4.83 -5.85 -46.25
C SER A 430 -5.25 -4.54 -45.61
N ASN A 431 -6.48 -4.12 -45.90
CA ASN A 431 -7.10 -2.95 -45.28
C ASN A 431 -7.72 -3.27 -43.91
N SER A 432 -7.71 -4.55 -43.49
CA SER A 432 -8.31 -5.00 -42.22
C SER A 432 -7.56 -6.19 -41.62
N PHE A 433 -6.89 -5.94 -40.48
CA PHE A 433 -6.39 -7.01 -39.61
C PHE A 433 -6.85 -6.79 -38.16
N THR A 434 -6.97 -7.88 -37.41
CA THR A 434 -7.30 -7.85 -35.97
C THR A 434 -6.64 -9.03 -35.25
N TRP A 435 -6.55 -8.93 -33.92
CA TRP A 435 -6.05 -9.98 -33.05
C TRP A 435 -7.20 -10.55 -32.22
N LEU A 436 -7.39 -11.87 -32.25
CA LEU A 436 -8.32 -12.55 -31.36
C LEU A 436 -7.52 -13.33 -30.31
N ASN A 437 -7.66 -12.94 -29.05
CA ASN A 437 -6.96 -13.58 -27.95
C ASN A 437 -7.87 -14.65 -27.33
N SER A 438 -7.65 -15.91 -27.70
CA SER A 438 -8.29 -17.08 -27.07
C SER A 438 -7.25 -17.83 -26.21
N LYS A 439 -7.33 -19.16 -26.05
CA LYS A 439 -6.21 -19.93 -25.47
C LYS A 439 -4.91 -19.77 -26.27
N GLU A 440 -5.02 -19.36 -27.54
CA GLU A 440 -3.94 -19.02 -28.46
C GLU A 440 -4.22 -17.65 -29.12
N THR A 441 -3.17 -16.96 -29.56
CA THR A 441 -3.29 -15.65 -30.24
C THR A 441 -3.43 -15.87 -31.74
N HIS A 442 -4.57 -15.45 -32.30
CA HIS A 442 -4.81 -15.50 -33.74
C HIS A 442 -4.65 -14.12 -34.37
N LEU A 443 -3.88 -14.04 -35.46
CA LEU A 443 -3.92 -12.89 -36.37
C LEU A 443 -4.92 -13.21 -37.50
N ILE A 444 -5.92 -12.35 -37.65
CA ILE A 444 -6.93 -12.46 -38.71
C ILE A 444 -6.72 -11.32 -39.70
N CYS A 445 -6.60 -11.67 -40.98
CA CYS A 445 -6.38 -10.71 -42.06
C CYS A 445 -7.43 -10.92 -43.16
N GLY A 446 -8.19 -9.87 -43.48
CA GLY A 446 -9.18 -9.89 -44.57
C GLY A 446 -8.55 -9.54 -45.90
N LEU A 447 -8.80 -10.35 -46.93
CA LEU A 447 -8.30 -10.12 -48.28
C LEU A 447 -9.42 -10.29 -49.32
N ASN A 448 -9.35 -9.51 -50.41
CA ASN A 448 -10.36 -9.54 -51.46
C ASN A 448 -10.26 -10.84 -52.27
N LYS A 449 -11.38 -11.55 -52.39
CA LYS A 449 -11.43 -12.85 -53.07
C LYS A 449 -11.04 -12.79 -54.55
N ARG A 450 -11.33 -11.68 -55.26
CA ARG A 450 -10.96 -11.54 -56.69
C ARG A 450 -9.44 -11.52 -56.90
N GLU A 451 -8.70 -11.05 -55.90
CA GLU A 451 -7.25 -10.91 -55.94
C GLU A 451 -6.51 -12.21 -55.62
N ILE A 452 -7.08 -13.06 -54.76
CA ILE A 452 -6.46 -14.33 -54.32
C ILE A 452 -6.86 -15.53 -55.18
N LYS A 453 -8.09 -15.56 -55.69
CA LYS A 453 -8.64 -16.73 -56.41
C LYS A 453 -7.72 -17.30 -57.51
N PRO A 454 -6.93 -16.52 -58.26
CA PRO A 454 -6.00 -17.07 -59.26
C PRO A 454 -4.81 -17.86 -58.68
N ILE A 455 -4.45 -17.63 -57.41
CA ILE A 455 -3.22 -18.15 -56.78
C ILE A 455 -3.48 -19.04 -55.56
N GLU A 456 -4.73 -19.17 -55.09
CA GLU A 456 -5.13 -19.93 -53.89
C GLU A 456 -4.55 -21.37 -53.87
N ASN A 457 -4.56 -22.06 -55.00
CA ASN A 457 -4.05 -23.44 -55.13
C ASN A 457 -2.53 -23.54 -55.32
N LEU A 458 -1.82 -22.41 -55.43
CA LEU A 458 -0.38 -22.34 -55.70
C LEU A 458 0.44 -21.86 -54.48
N LEU A 459 -0.23 -21.59 -53.36
CA LEU A 459 0.36 -21.02 -52.15
C LEU A 459 1.27 -22.03 -51.44
N LYS A 460 2.51 -21.62 -51.16
CA LYS A 460 3.48 -22.44 -50.41
C LYS A 460 3.72 -21.90 -48.99
N THR A 461 3.96 -20.59 -48.89
CA THR A 461 4.14 -19.90 -47.60
C THR A 461 3.49 -18.53 -47.64
N VAL A 462 2.98 -18.10 -46.50
CA VAL A 462 2.44 -16.76 -46.27
C VAL A 462 3.36 -16.05 -45.29
N THR A 463 3.76 -14.82 -45.60
CA THR A 463 4.53 -13.97 -44.70
C THR A 463 3.72 -12.73 -44.39
N PHE A 464 3.55 -12.43 -43.10
CA PHE A 464 2.94 -11.19 -42.64
C PHE A 464 4.03 -10.18 -42.31
N CYS A 465 3.93 -8.99 -42.89
CA CYS A 465 4.78 -7.84 -42.61
C CYS A 465 3.92 -6.69 -42.09
N PHE A 466 4.44 -5.88 -41.18
CA PHE A 466 3.76 -4.68 -40.68
C PHE A 466 4.55 -3.44 -41.06
N SER A 467 3.88 -2.47 -41.69
CA SER A 467 4.43 -1.15 -42.00
C SER A 467 3.80 -0.12 -41.08
N ALA A 468 4.60 0.74 -40.45
CA ALA A 468 4.07 1.86 -39.68
C ALA A 468 3.29 2.82 -40.61
N LEU A 469 2.17 3.33 -40.12
CA LEU A 469 1.39 4.37 -40.78
C LEU A 469 2.00 5.74 -40.46
N ASN A 470 2.69 6.37 -41.42
CA ASN A 470 3.01 7.79 -41.29
C ASN A 470 1.73 8.61 -41.48
N THR A 471 1.38 9.46 -40.51
CA THR A 471 0.11 10.20 -40.46
C THR A 471 0.05 11.43 -41.37
N GLU A 472 0.97 11.59 -42.32
CA GLU A 472 0.96 12.73 -43.25
C GLU A 472 1.16 12.30 -44.71
N LYS A 473 0.07 12.43 -45.49
CA LYS A 473 -0.07 12.56 -46.95
C LYS A 473 0.56 11.52 -47.91
N GLU A 474 -0.34 10.96 -48.73
CA GLU A 474 -0.21 10.56 -50.14
C GLU A 474 0.87 9.56 -50.61
N GLU A 475 0.36 8.56 -51.37
CA GLU A 475 1.02 7.69 -52.36
C GLU A 475 2.55 7.51 -52.29
N HIS A 476 3.00 6.48 -51.56
CA HIS A 476 4.34 5.94 -51.75
C HIS A 476 4.39 4.96 -52.93
N LYS A 477 4.73 5.49 -54.12
CA LYS A 477 5.51 4.77 -55.13
C LYS A 477 7.00 4.99 -54.82
N GLY A 478 7.56 4.15 -53.96
CA GLY A 478 8.97 4.20 -53.57
C GLY A 478 9.23 3.25 -52.43
N ASP A 479 10.39 2.57 -52.46
CA ASP A 479 10.76 1.45 -51.61
C ASP A 479 10.40 1.67 -50.12
N ILE A 480 9.40 0.92 -49.67
CA ILE A 480 8.97 0.89 -48.27
C ILE A 480 10.11 0.29 -47.45
N GLU A 481 10.63 1.04 -46.48
CA GLU A 481 11.63 0.56 -45.54
C GLU A 481 10.98 -0.49 -44.61
N PHE A 482 11.08 -1.76 -45.00
CA PHE A 482 10.60 -2.88 -44.20
C PHE A 482 11.43 -2.98 -42.92
N LEU A 483 10.85 -2.62 -41.76
CA LEU A 483 11.29 -3.18 -40.50
C LEU A 483 11.12 -4.71 -40.60
N ASN A 484 12.24 -5.42 -40.81
CA ASN A 484 12.31 -6.86 -41.06
C ASN A 484 11.78 -7.68 -39.86
N LEU A 485 10.47 -7.72 -39.67
CA LEU A 485 9.77 -8.69 -38.84
C LEU A 485 9.27 -9.80 -39.74
N LYS A 486 10.16 -10.75 -40.02
CA LYS A 486 9.84 -11.93 -40.83
C LYS A 486 9.18 -12.97 -39.93
N LEU A 487 7.85 -13.05 -39.93
CA LEU A 487 7.16 -14.27 -39.48
C LEU A 487 7.39 -15.36 -40.53
N SER A 488 8.49 -16.10 -40.37
CA SER A 488 8.78 -17.25 -41.22
C SER A 488 8.01 -18.48 -40.72
N ASN A 489 7.69 -19.36 -41.66
CA ASN A 489 6.89 -20.60 -41.55
C ASN A 489 7.28 -21.61 -40.43
N LYS A 490 8.21 -21.26 -39.53
CA LYS A 490 8.62 -22.07 -38.36
C LYS A 490 7.82 -21.75 -37.09
N ASN A 491 7.13 -20.60 -37.04
CA ASN A 491 6.36 -20.16 -35.87
C ASN A 491 4.84 -20.10 -36.14
N ILE A 492 4.38 -20.67 -37.25
CA ILE A 492 2.96 -20.69 -37.64
C ILE A 492 2.57 -22.16 -37.76
N SER A 493 1.68 -22.63 -36.89
CA SER A 493 1.28 -24.04 -36.86
C SER A 493 0.27 -24.40 -37.95
N GLU A 494 -0.67 -23.50 -38.27
CA GLU A 494 -1.72 -23.72 -39.28
C GLU A 494 -2.12 -22.40 -39.97
N ILE A 495 -2.36 -22.48 -41.29
CA ILE A 495 -2.99 -21.41 -42.08
C ILE A 495 -4.35 -21.92 -42.53
N SER A 496 -5.42 -21.24 -42.13
CA SER A 496 -6.78 -21.58 -42.56
C SER A 496 -7.34 -20.48 -43.45
N PHE A 497 -7.90 -20.88 -44.60
CA PHE A 497 -8.64 -20.01 -45.50
C PHE A 497 -10.13 -20.17 -45.19
N ILE A 498 -10.75 -19.12 -44.63
CA ILE A 498 -12.19 -19.13 -44.35
C ILE A 498 -12.88 -18.28 -45.41
N ASN A 499 -13.66 -18.93 -46.27
CA ASN A 499 -14.39 -18.29 -47.36
C ASN A 499 -15.70 -17.70 -46.81
N THR A 500 -15.82 -16.38 -46.78
CA THR A 500 -16.96 -15.67 -46.19
C THR A 500 -17.88 -15.04 -47.23
N GLY A 501 -17.75 -15.42 -48.50
CA GLY A 501 -18.50 -14.82 -49.61
C GLY A 501 -17.60 -13.99 -50.51
N ASP A 502 -17.46 -12.70 -50.21
CA ASP A 502 -16.65 -11.73 -50.97
C ASP A 502 -15.20 -11.57 -50.46
N GLU A 503 -14.94 -12.04 -49.24
CA GLU A 503 -13.62 -11.98 -48.59
C GLU A 503 -13.09 -13.37 -48.22
N ILE A 504 -11.77 -13.49 -48.22
CA ILE A 504 -11.04 -14.63 -47.69
C ILE A 504 -10.35 -14.17 -46.40
N LEU A 505 -10.67 -14.82 -45.29
CA LEU A 505 -9.97 -14.61 -44.03
C LEU A 505 -8.77 -15.56 -43.94
N LEU A 506 -7.60 -14.97 -43.75
CA LEU A 506 -6.39 -15.69 -43.34
C LEU A 506 -6.31 -15.67 -41.82
N SER A 507 -6.30 -16.85 -41.22
CA SER A 507 -6.01 -17.03 -39.79
C SER A 507 -4.66 -17.72 -39.63
N THR A 508 -3.82 -17.18 -38.75
CA THR A 508 -2.58 -17.82 -38.29
C THR A 508 -2.53 -17.86 -36.77
N ILE A 509 -2.02 -18.96 -36.24
CA ILE A 509 -1.75 -19.16 -34.80
C ILE A 509 -0.26 -18.85 -34.57
N ALA A 510 0.05 -17.99 -33.60
CA ALA A 510 1.42 -17.58 -33.25
C ALA A 510 1.82 -18.04 -31.84
#